data_AF-A0A359GWZ7-F1
#
_entry.id   AF-A0A359GWZ7-F1
#
_cell.length_a   1.000
_cell.length_b   1.000
_cell.length_c   1.000
_cell.angle_alpha   90.00
_cell.angle_beta   90.00
_cell.angle_gamma   90.00
#
_symmetry.space_group_name_H-M   'P 1'
#
loop_
_entity.id
_entity.type
_entity.pdbx_description
1 polymer ?
#
loop_
_entity_poly.entity_id
_entity_poly.type
_entity_poly.pdbx_seq_one_letter_code
_entity_poly.pdbx_strand_id
1 'polypeptide(L)'
;MKMSIIKTSTLGIVLTVTLLSLGSLSAQDYVVPRTVDGQPDLQGLWTNDTITPMERPASLEGREFLTPEEISELETNVAQRREFADNNIVVVKGGSLGSYNQVWLDSGDTVLSTGQTSLIVDPPNGRAPIRESAAAVRDYYFAHIEDDYVYHTVWDRCLTRGVPGSMLPAGYNNAYRFIQT
;
A
#
# COMPACT_ATOMS: atom_id res chain seq x y z
N MET A 1 17.61 64.65 -61.33
CA MET A 1 18.10 64.09 -62.60
C MET A 1 18.83 62.78 -62.28
N LYS A 2 18.21 61.66 -62.66
CA LYS A 2 18.64 60.23 -62.57
C LYS A 2 19.24 59.73 -61.24
N MET A 3 18.41 59.06 -60.44
CA MET A 3 18.79 58.25 -59.28
C MET A 3 18.63 56.76 -59.66
N SER A 4 19.69 55.98 -59.47
CA SER A 4 19.79 54.56 -59.80
C SER A 4 19.27 53.68 -58.65
N ILE A 5 18.47 52.66 -58.98
CA ILE A 5 17.83 51.73 -58.04
C ILE A 5 18.76 50.51 -57.85
N ILE A 6 19.17 50.26 -56.61
CA ILE A 6 19.95 49.08 -56.20
C ILE A 6 18.97 47.92 -55.95
N LYS A 7 19.17 46.78 -56.63
CA LYS A 7 18.43 45.53 -56.40
C LYS A 7 19.06 44.77 -55.22
N THR A 8 18.23 44.38 -54.26
CA THR A 8 18.57 43.53 -53.12
C THR A 8 18.53 42.05 -53.53
N SER A 9 19.57 41.28 -53.19
CA SER A 9 19.58 39.81 -53.27
C SER A 9 19.44 39.22 -51.87
N THR A 10 18.40 38.42 -51.68
CA THR A 10 18.06 37.67 -50.47
C THR A 10 18.93 36.42 -50.38
N LEU A 11 19.68 36.26 -49.28
CA LEU A 11 20.41 35.03 -48.95
C LEU A 11 19.59 34.24 -47.93
N GLY A 12 19.14 33.04 -48.30
CA GLY A 12 18.27 32.19 -47.49
C GLY A 12 19.01 31.49 -46.34
N ILE A 13 18.38 31.47 -45.17
CA ILE A 13 18.79 30.70 -43.99
C ILE A 13 18.06 29.35 -44.04
N VAL A 14 18.79 28.25 -44.12
CA VAL A 14 18.26 26.88 -43.98
C VAL A 14 18.36 26.49 -42.50
N LEU A 15 17.21 26.42 -41.81
CA LEU A 15 17.10 25.92 -40.44
C LEU A 15 16.80 24.41 -40.49
N THR A 16 17.76 23.58 -40.10
CA THR A 16 17.57 22.13 -39.94
C THR A 16 16.94 21.87 -38.58
N VAL A 17 15.69 21.40 -38.57
CA VAL A 17 14.99 20.96 -37.37
C VAL A 17 15.28 19.48 -37.16
N THR A 18 16.11 19.16 -36.16
CA THR A 18 16.35 17.79 -35.72
C THR A 18 15.17 17.35 -34.84
N LEU A 19 14.25 16.56 -35.39
CA LEU A 19 13.22 15.88 -34.58
C LEU A 19 13.92 14.86 -33.68
N LEU A 20 13.99 15.13 -32.36
CA LEU A 20 14.22 14.09 -31.38
C LEU A 20 12.96 13.24 -31.29
N SER A 21 13.00 12.04 -31.87
CA SER A 21 12.05 10.99 -31.61
C SER A 21 12.17 10.57 -30.15
N LEU A 22 11.26 11.05 -29.31
CA LEU A 22 10.97 10.49 -27.98
C LEU A 22 10.50 9.06 -28.18
N GLY A 23 11.41 8.09 -28.06
CA GLY A 23 11.05 6.68 -28.01
C GLY A 23 10.22 6.43 -26.77
N SER A 24 9.00 5.93 -26.95
CA SER A 24 8.16 5.42 -25.86
C SER A 24 8.95 4.36 -25.11
N LEU A 25 9.24 4.60 -23.83
CA LEU A 25 9.72 3.55 -22.93
C LEU A 25 8.56 2.56 -22.78
N SER A 26 8.58 1.47 -23.56
CA SER A 26 7.70 0.34 -23.30
C SER A 26 8.10 -0.23 -21.95
N ALA A 27 7.16 -0.37 -21.02
CA ALA A 27 7.35 -1.24 -19.87
C ALA A 27 7.82 -2.60 -20.39
N GLN A 28 8.97 -3.09 -19.92
CA GLN A 28 9.38 -4.45 -20.25
C GLN A 28 8.37 -5.40 -19.62
N ASP A 29 7.80 -6.30 -20.41
CA ASP A 29 6.92 -7.34 -19.91
C ASP A 29 7.67 -8.16 -18.86
N TYR A 30 7.19 -8.14 -17.62
CA TYR A 30 7.79 -8.93 -16.54
C TYR A 30 7.60 -10.41 -16.83
N VAL A 31 8.71 -11.14 -16.98
CA VAL A 31 8.69 -12.59 -17.17
C VAL A 31 8.72 -13.27 -15.80
N VAL A 32 7.61 -13.90 -15.42
CA VAL A 32 7.48 -14.64 -14.16
C VAL A 32 8.48 -15.81 -14.15
N PRO A 33 9.46 -15.82 -13.22
CA PRO A 33 10.40 -16.93 -13.09
C PRO A 33 9.66 -18.24 -12.82
N ARG A 34 10.23 -19.36 -13.28
CA ARG A 34 9.62 -20.68 -13.16
C ARG A 34 10.55 -21.67 -12.47
N THR A 35 9.97 -22.54 -11.66
CA THR A 35 10.65 -23.71 -11.09
C THR A 35 10.95 -24.75 -12.17
N VAL A 36 11.74 -25.78 -11.82
CA VAL A 36 12.12 -26.86 -12.75
C VAL A 36 10.94 -27.66 -13.30
N ASP A 37 9.83 -27.71 -12.56
CA ASP A 37 8.56 -28.34 -12.92
C ASP A 37 7.56 -27.35 -13.56
N GLY A 38 7.98 -26.11 -13.83
CA GLY A 38 7.21 -25.13 -14.61
C GLY A 38 6.20 -24.28 -13.82
N GLN A 39 6.15 -24.41 -12.50
CA GLN A 39 5.31 -23.55 -11.65
C GLN A 39 5.92 -22.14 -11.51
N PRO A 40 5.13 -21.09 -11.22
CA PRO A 40 5.68 -19.80 -10.81
C PRO A 40 6.62 -19.97 -9.61
N ASP A 41 7.84 -19.45 -9.75
CA ASP A 41 8.80 -19.39 -8.65
C ASP A 41 8.47 -18.15 -7.79
N LEU A 42 7.93 -18.42 -6.61
CA LEU A 42 7.57 -17.47 -5.57
C LEU A 42 8.61 -17.48 -4.44
N GLN A 43 9.72 -18.22 -4.56
CA GLN A 43 10.72 -18.27 -3.51
C GLN A 43 11.28 -16.88 -3.22
N GLY A 44 11.53 -16.61 -1.95
CA GLY A 44 12.15 -15.37 -1.52
C GLY A 44 11.53 -14.78 -0.26
N LEU A 45 11.91 -13.53 -0.01
CA LEU A 45 11.34 -12.70 1.04
C LEU A 45 10.29 -11.78 0.43
N TRP A 46 9.12 -11.77 1.04
CA TRP A 46 7.96 -11.02 0.61
C TRP A 46 7.43 -10.19 1.75
N THR A 47 6.79 -9.09 1.42
CA THR A 47 6.06 -8.26 2.36
C THR A 47 4.70 -7.93 1.78
N ASN A 48 3.71 -7.76 2.66
CA ASN A 48 2.35 -7.35 2.30
C ASN A 48 1.96 -6.01 2.95
N ASP A 49 2.93 -5.27 3.48
CA ASP A 49 2.68 -4.00 4.13
C ASP A 49 2.05 -2.98 3.18
N THR A 50 0.96 -2.35 3.61
CA THR A 50 0.26 -1.35 2.81
C THR A 50 -0.69 -0.53 3.68
N ILE A 51 -0.90 0.73 3.30
CA ILE A 51 -1.94 1.58 3.91
C ILE A 51 -3.32 1.35 3.27
N THR A 52 -3.44 0.53 2.23
CA THR A 52 -4.74 0.11 1.68
C THR A 52 -5.51 -0.67 2.75
N PRO A 53 -6.72 -0.22 3.15
CA PRO A 53 -7.45 -0.85 4.23
C PRO A 53 -8.01 -2.22 3.82
N MET A 54 -8.21 -3.12 4.78
CA MET A 54 -8.85 -4.42 4.51
C MET A 54 -10.24 -4.25 3.88
N GLU A 55 -11.06 -3.43 4.51
CA GLU A 55 -12.41 -3.09 4.07
C GLU A 55 -12.49 -1.67 3.53
N ARG A 56 -13.38 -1.45 2.56
CA ARG A 56 -13.61 -0.14 1.98
C ARG A 56 -14.22 0.81 3.02
N PRO A 57 -13.60 1.98 3.27
CA PRO A 57 -14.20 3.00 4.12
C PRO A 57 -15.58 3.42 3.62
N ALA A 58 -16.50 3.74 4.53
CA ALA A 58 -17.85 4.18 4.15
C ALA A 58 -17.83 5.47 3.31
N SER A 59 -16.85 6.35 3.54
CA SER A 59 -16.63 7.57 2.75
C SER A 59 -16.25 7.31 1.29
N LEU A 60 -15.85 6.08 0.94
CA LEU A 60 -15.45 5.68 -0.41
C LEU A 60 -16.43 4.64 -0.99
N GLU A 61 -17.64 4.52 -0.44
CA GLU A 61 -18.65 3.60 -0.98
C GLU A 61 -18.87 3.82 -2.49
N GLY A 62 -18.91 2.72 -3.25
CA GLY A 62 -19.04 2.75 -4.71
C GLY A 62 -17.79 3.22 -5.48
N ARG A 63 -16.70 3.57 -4.79
CA ARG A 63 -15.43 3.96 -5.41
C ARG A 63 -14.39 2.86 -5.24
N GLU A 64 -14.10 2.13 -6.31
CA GLU A 64 -13.14 1.03 -6.28
C GLU A 64 -11.68 1.49 -6.26
N PHE A 65 -11.39 2.64 -6.88
CA PHE A 65 -10.04 3.16 -7.05
C PHE A 65 -9.92 4.62 -6.59
N LEU A 66 -8.74 4.93 -6.06
CA LEU A 66 -8.29 6.28 -5.75
C LEU A 66 -7.72 6.95 -7.01
N THR A 67 -7.73 8.28 -7.04
CA THR A 67 -6.97 9.03 -8.04
C THR A 67 -5.48 9.09 -7.64
N PRO A 68 -4.56 9.36 -8.59
CA PRO A 68 -3.14 9.54 -8.27
C PRO A 68 -2.90 10.64 -7.22
N GLU A 69 -3.67 11.72 -7.26
CA GLU A 69 -3.59 12.82 -6.29
C GLU A 69 -4.03 12.36 -4.89
N GLU A 70 -5.12 11.59 -4.78
CA GLU A 70 -5.57 11.03 -3.50
C GLU A 70 -4.55 10.05 -2.91
N ILE A 71 -3.91 9.23 -3.75
CA ILE A 71 -2.83 8.33 -3.32
C ILE A 71 -1.67 9.14 -2.75
N SER A 72 -1.18 10.14 -3.50
CA SER A 72 -0.07 10.98 -3.07
C SER A 72 -0.38 11.73 -1.77
N GLU A 73 -1.61 12.22 -1.61
CA GLU A 73 -2.06 12.89 -0.39
C GLU A 73 -2.08 11.91 0.80
N LEU A 74 -2.62 10.70 0.63
CA LEU A 74 -2.66 9.69 1.69
C LEU A 74 -1.26 9.29 2.16
N GLU A 75 -0.35 9.01 1.23
CA GLU A 75 1.03 8.62 1.52
C GLU A 75 1.78 9.75 2.24
N THR A 76 1.61 11.00 1.78
CA THR A 76 2.18 12.19 2.44
C THR A 76 1.65 12.35 3.86
N ASN A 77 0.33 12.21 4.04
CA ASN A 77 -0.31 12.31 5.35
C ASN A 77 0.14 11.19 6.30
N VAL A 78 0.41 9.98 5.79
CA VAL A 78 0.99 8.90 6.60
C VAL A 78 2.40 9.24 7.02
N ALA A 79 3.25 9.68 6.09
CA ALA A 79 4.63 10.08 6.40
C ALA A 79 4.69 11.18 7.47
N GLN A 80 3.88 12.23 7.33
CA GLN A 80 3.81 13.33 8.30
C GLN A 80 3.31 12.86 9.67
N ARG A 81 2.27 12.03 9.72
CA ARG A 81 1.75 11.48 10.98
C ARG A 81 2.78 10.61 11.69
N ARG A 82 3.54 9.83 10.94
CA ARG A 82 4.62 8.98 11.46
C ARG A 82 5.73 9.81 12.09
N GLU A 83 6.23 10.81 11.36
CA GLU A 83 7.25 11.72 11.86
C GLU A 83 6.78 12.48 13.10
N PHE A 84 5.55 13.00 13.06
CA PHE A 84 4.97 13.68 14.23
C PHE A 84 4.86 12.75 15.44
N ALA A 85 4.37 11.52 15.25
CA ALA A 85 4.22 10.56 16.34
C ALA A 85 5.56 10.23 17.02
N ASP A 86 6.61 10.01 16.24
CA ASP A 86 7.94 9.68 16.78
C ASP A 86 8.62 10.89 17.46
N ASN A 87 8.42 12.09 16.93
CA ASN A 87 9.04 13.31 17.47
C ASN A 87 8.31 13.90 18.68
N ASN A 88 7.09 13.47 18.98
CA ASN A 88 6.24 14.03 20.04
C ASN A 88 5.88 13.02 21.15
N ILE A 89 6.76 12.05 21.41
CA ILE A 89 6.58 11.08 22.50
C ILE A 89 6.71 11.81 23.85
N VAL A 90 5.61 11.87 24.61
CA VAL A 90 5.57 12.45 25.95
C VAL A 90 5.19 11.38 26.95
N VAL A 91 6.13 11.02 27.83
CA VAL A 91 5.90 10.07 28.92
C VAL A 91 5.93 10.82 30.24
N VAL A 92 4.83 10.76 30.98
CA VAL A 92 4.70 11.38 32.31
C VAL A 92 4.34 10.33 33.35
N LYS A 93 4.81 10.51 34.58
CA LYS A 93 4.51 9.58 35.69
C LYS A 93 2.99 9.47 35.88
N GLY A 94 2.47 8.25 35.84
CA GLY A 94 1.03 7.98 35.96
C GLY A 94 0.21 8.30 34.70
N GLY A 95 0.85 8.71 33.61
CA GLY A 95 0.21 8.89 32.31
C GLY A 95 0.41 7.69 31.38
N SER A 96 -0.04 7.86 30.13
CA SER A 96 0.20 6.88 29.07
C SER A 96 1.70 6.73 28.80
N LEU A 97 2.13 5.50 28.62
CA LEU A 97 3.50 5.18 28.20
C LEU A 97 3.71 5.35 26.69
N GLY A 98 2.65 5.67 25.95
CA GLY A 98 2.68 5.69 24.49
C GLY A 98 2.68 4.29 23.87
N SER A 99 2.99 4.23 22.58
CA SER A 99 3.18 2.99 21.81
C SER A 99 4.62 2.92 21.30
N TYR A 100 4.95 1.86 20.55
CA TYR A 100 6.22 1.76 19.84
C TYR A 100 6.41 2.93 18.87
N ASN A 101 7.66 3.37 18.70
CA ASN A 101 8.03 4.27 17.61
C ASN A 101 7.90 3.57 16.25
N GLN A 102 7.87 4.34 15.17
CA GLN A 102 7.56 3.81 13.84
C GLN A 102 8.63 2.85 13.30
N VAL A 103 9.87 2.90 13.79
CA VAL A 103 10.92 1.94 13.36
C VAL A 103 10.62 0.49 13.78
N TRP A 104 9.77 0.26 14.79
CA TRP A 104 9.32 -1.09 15.17
C TRP A 104 8.04 -1.53 14.46
N LEU A 105 7.41 -0.65 13.69
CA LEU A 105 6.16 -0.93 12.99
C LEU A 105 6.46 -1.10 11.50
N ASP A 106 5.73 -1.99 10.84
CA ASP A 106 5.85 -2.25 9.40
C ASP A 106 4.49 -2.16 8.71
N SER A 107 3.60 -1.29 9.17
CA SER A 107 2.23 -1.14 8.63
C SER A 107 2.15 -0.65 7.17
N GLY A 108 3.28 -0.42 6.49
CA GLY A 108 3.37 0.12 5.14
C GLY A 108 3.15 1.62 5.05
N ASP A 109 3.73 2.28 4.06
CA ASP A 109 3.59 3.73 3.79
C ASP A 109 2.92 4.04 2.46
N THR A 110 2.64 3.01 1.65
CA THR A 110 2.14 3.15 0.29
C THR A 110 0.80 2.46 0.11
N VAL A 111 -0.03 3.05 -0.75
CA VAL A 111 -1.23 2.38 -1.27
C VAL A 111 -0.75 1.29 -2.22
N LEU A 112 -1.51 0.18 -2.33
CA LEU A 112 -1.24 -0.80 -3.39
C LEU A 112 -1.12 -0.10 -4.76
N SER A 113 -0.20 -0.55 -5.60
CA SER A 113 0.05 0.02 -6.93
C SER A 113 -1.17 -0.01 -7.86
N THR A 114 -2.17 -0.83 -7.53
CA THR A 114 -3.47 -0.89 -8.20
C THR A 114 -4.36 0.32 -7.88
N GLY A 115 -4.07 1.08 -6.82
CA GLY A 115 -4.87 2.23 -6.37
C GLY A 115 -6.21 1.84 -5.73
N GLN A 116 -6.43 0.56 -5.43
CA GLN A 116 -7.70 0.08 -4.90
C GLN A 116 -7.97 0.63 -3.49
N THR A 117 -9.24 0.93 -3.21
CA THR A 117 -9.69 1.50 -1.93
C THR A 117 -9.88 0.47 -0.81
N SER A 118 -9.72 -0.82 -1.11
CA SER A 118 -9.82 -1.94 -0.16
C SER A 118 -9.02 -3.18 -0.62
N LEU A 119 -8.57 -4.02 0.30
CA LEU A 119 -8.00 -5.34 -0.02
C LEU A 119 -9.07 -6.34 -0.46
N ILE A 120 -10.26 -6.25 0.11
CA ILE A 120 -11.42 -7.02 -0.34
C ILE A 120 -11.93 -6.41 -1.63
N VAL A 121 -11.92 -7.20 -2.70
CA VAL A 121 -12.44 -6.83 -4.03
C VAL A 121 -13.77 -7.48 -4.35
N ASP A 122 -14.04 -8.65 -3.75
CA ASP A 122 -15.31 -9.37 -3.83
C ASP A 122 -15.78 -9.72 -2.41
N PRO A 123 -16.97 -9.27 -1.97
CA PRO A 123 -18.00 -8.55 -2.73
C PRO A 123 -17.59 -7.14 -3.22
N PRO A 124 -18.22 -6.61 -4.29
CA PRO A 124 -17.84 -5.32 -4.89
C PRO A 124 -17.96 -4.12 -3.96
N ASN A 125 -18.67 -4.23 -2.83
CA ASN A 125 -18.71 -3.19 -1.80
C ASN A 125 -17.43 -3.12 -0.96
N GLY A 126 -16.49 -4.07 -1.16
CA GLY A 126 -15.19 -4.10 -0.52
C GLY A 126 -15.24 -4.41 0.97
N ARG A 127 -16.26 -5.14 1.43
CA ARG A 127 -16.47 -5.45 2.86
C ARG A 127 -16.64 -6.94 3.08
N ALA A 128 -16.15 -7.45 4.21
CA ALA A 128 -16.28 -8.86 4.52
C ALA A 128 -17.74 -9.20 4.84
N PRO A 129 -18.29 -10.30 4.30
CA PRO A 129 -19.63 -10.77 4.65
C PRO A 129 -19.60 -11.47 6.02
N ILE A 130 -19.51 -10.67 7.09
CA ILE A 130 -19.47 -11.18 8.47
C ILE A 130 -20.80 -11.82 8.85
N ARG A 131 -20.75 -13.07 9.31
CA ARG A 131 -21.93 -13.78 9.84
C ARG A 131 -22.27 -13.23 11.22
N GLU A 132 -23.55 -12.99 11.49
CA GLU A 132 -24.01 -12.53 12.82
C GLU A 132 -23.57 -13.48 13.94
N SER A 133 -23.60 -14.79 13.70
CA SER A 133 -23.11 -15.78 14.67
C SER A 133 -21.62 -15.66 14.96
N ALA A 134 -20.80 -15.30 13.97
CA ALA A 134 -19.37 -15.09 14.16
C ALA A 134 -19.11 -13.81 14.98
N ALA A 135 -19.86 -12.74 14.71
CA ALA A 135 -19.80 -11.52 15.50
C ALA A 135 -20.22 -11.77 16.96
N ALA A 136 -21.32 -12.49 17.18
CA ALA A 136 -21.79 -12.84 18.51
C ALA A 136 -20.78 -13.69 19.31
N VAL A 137 -20.12 -14.66 18.66
CA VAL A 137 -19.04 -15.44 19.27
C VAL A 137 -17.87 -14.54 19.64
N ARG A 138 -17.41 -13.69 18.72
CA ARG A 138 -16.34 -12.73 18.99
C ARG A 138 -16.68 -11.84 20.21
N ASP A 139 -17.88 -11.26 20.21
CA ASP A 139 -18.33 -10.33 21.26
C ASP A 139 -18.46 -11.03 22.61
N TYR A 140 -18.96 -12.27 22.63
CA TYR A 140 -18.99 -13.10 23.82
C TYR A 140 -17.58 -13.34 24.37
N TYR A 141 -16.63 -13.78 23.54
CA TYR A 141 -15.25 -14.05 23.98
C TYR A 141 -14.55 -12.79 24.50
N PHE A 142 -14.73 -11.63 23.84
CA PHE A 142 -14.16 -10.38 24.35
C PHE A 142 -14.75 -9.95 25.69
N ALA A 143 -16.05 -10.16 25.91
CA ALA A 143 -16.69 -9.81 27.17
C ALA A 143 -16.24 -10.70 28.35
N HIS A 144 -15.75 -11.91 28.07
CA HIS A 144 -15.33 -12.90 29.07
C HIS A 144 -13.80 -13.11 29.06
N ILE A 145 -13.04 -12.17 28.47
CA ILE A 145 -11.60 -12.34 28.26
C ILE A 145 -10.83 -12.59 29.56
N GLU A 146 -11.29 -12.03 30.69
CA GLU A 146 -10.68 -12.19 32.01
C GLU A 146 -11.25 -13.35 32.84
N ASP A 147 -12.31 -14.00 32.35
CA ASP A 147 -13.05 -15.00 33.14
C ASP A 147 -12.31 -16.35 33.18
N ASP A 148 -11.62 -16.71 32.09
CA ASP A 148 -10.83 -17.95 31.97
C ASP A 148 -9.83 -17.87 30.81
N TYR A 149 -8.69 -18.58 30.93
CA TYR A 149 -7.66 -18.67 29.90
C TYR A 149 -8.17 -19.19 28.55
N VAL A 150 -9.31 -19.89 28.50
CA VAL A 150 -9.92 -20.35 27.24
C VAL A 150 -10.50 -19.20 26.40
N TYR A 151 -10.84 -18.07 27.02
CA TYR A 151 -11.40 -16.89 26.34
C TYR A 151 -10.36 -15.85 25.97
N HIS A 152 -9.15 -15.96 26.51
CA HIS A 152 -8.01 -15.14 26.14
C HIS A 152 -7.77 -15.16 24.62
N THR A 153 -7.26 -14.05 24.10
CA THR A 153 -6.96 -13.93 22.67
C THR A 153 -5.82 -14.87 22.26
N VAL A 154 -5.65 -15.05 20.94
CA VAL A 154 -4.49 -15.79 20.40
C VAL A 154 -3.15 -15.20 20.86
N TRP A 155 -3.12 -13.91 21.21
CA TRP A 155 -1.92 -13.21 21.68
C TRP A 155 -1.52 -13.67 23.08
N ASP A 156 -2.47 -13.70 24.01
CA ASP A 156 -2.18 -14.04 25.42
C ASP A 156 -1.95 -15.55 25.58
N ARG A 157 -2.52 -16.35 24.68
CA ARG A 157 -2.41 -17.83 24.69
C ARG A 157 -1.20 -18.35 23.92
N CYS A 158 -0.37 -17.47 23.37
CA CYS A 158 0.77 -17.82 22.50
C CYS A 158 0.37 -18.74 21.34
N LEU A 159 -0.82 -18.54 20.77
CA LEU A 159 -1.30 -19.28 19.61
C LEU A 159 -1.01 -18.48 18.34
N THR A 160 -0.61 -19.19 17.28
CA THR A 160 -0.42 -18.55 15.97
C THR A 160 -1.76 -18.01 15.45
N ARG A 161 -1.71 -16.86 14.76
CA ARG A 161 -2.84 -16.32 13.97
C ARG A 161 -3.20 -17.23 12.77
N GLY A 162 -2.39 -18.26 12.50
CA GLY A 162 -2.63 -19.27 11.49
C GLY A 162 -2.54 -18.71 10.06
N VAL A 163 -2.78 -19.55 9.06
CA VAL A 163 -2.96 -19.12 7.68
C VAL A 163 -4.47 -19.13 7.39
N PRO A 164 -5.05 -18.07 6.81
CA PRO A 164 -4.40 -16.86 6.27
C PRO A 164 -4.25 -15.70 7.27
N GLY A 165 -4.62 -15.83 8.54
CA GLY A 165 -4.64 -14.70 9.50
C GLY A 165 -3.29 -14.01 9.70
N SER A 166 -2.19 -14.76 9.65
CA SER A 166 -0.83 -14.23 9.67
C SER A 166 -0.41 -13.61 8.34
N MET A 167 -1.12 -13.87 7.23
CA MET A 167 -0.82 -13.38 5.87
C MET A 167 -1.57 -12.09 5.50
N LEU A 168 -2.35 -11.53 6.43
CA LEU A 168 -3.03 -10.24 6.25
C LEU A 168 -2.16 -9.12 6.81
N PRO A 169 -2.15 -7.92 6.18
CA PRO A 169 -1.34 -6.81 6.66
C PRO A 169 -1.75 -6.41 8.09
N ALA A 170 -0.75 -6.24 8.94
CA ALA A 170 -0.88 -5.84 10.35
C ALA A 170 0.00 -4.62 10.63
N GLY A 171 0.08 -4.19 11.89
CA GLY A 171 0.95 -3.07 12.28
C GLY A 171 2.44 -3.43 12.37
N TYR A 172 2.75 -4.72 12.48
CA TYR A 172 4.11 -5.28 12.58
C TYR A 172 4.05 -6.77 12.19
N ASN A 173 5.18 -7.32 11.71
CA ASN A 173 5.34 -8.72 11.24
C ASN A 173 4.68 -9.02 9.89
N ASN A 174 4.84 -8.12 8.92
CA ASN A 174 4.31 -8.25 7.55
C ASN A 174 5.27 -8.96 6.57
N ALA A 175 6.40 -9.48 7.06
CA ALA A 175 7.38 -10.18 6.23
C ALA A 175 7.21 -11.71 6.24
N TYR A 176 7.32 -12.32 5.06
CA TYR A 176 7.20 -13.75 4.84
C TYR A 176 8.39 -14.29 4.06
N ARG A 177 8.75 -15.54 4.32
CA ARG A 177 9.66 -16.30 3.45
C ARG A 177 8.89 -17.45 2.82
N PHE A 178 8.75 -17.42 1.49
CA PHE A 178 8.24 -18.57 0.75
C PHE A 178 9.41 -19.50 0.41
N ILE A 179 9.20 -20.78 0.73
CA ILE A 179 10.09 -21.88 0.38
C ILE A 179 9.25 -22.85 -0.45
N GLN A 180 9.66 -23.10 -1.69
CA GLN A 180 9.01 -24.07 -2.57
C GLN A 180 9.94 -25.28 -2.68
N THR A 181 9.39 -26.47 -2.45
CA THR A 181 10.14 -27.74 -2.42
C THR A 181 9.68 -28.66 -3.52
#